data_AF-A0A258F561-F1
#
_entry.id   AF-A0A258F561-F1
#
_cell.length_a   1.000
_cell.length_b   1.000
_cell.length_c   1.000
_cell.angle_alpha   90.00
_cell.angle_beta   90.00
_cell.angle_gamma   90.00
#
_symmetry.space_group_name_H-M   'P 1'
#
loop_
_entity.id
_entity.type
_entity.pdbx_description
1 polymer ?
#
loop_
_entity_poly.entity_id
_entity_poly.type
_entity_poly.pdbx_seq_one_letter_code
_entity_poly.pdbx_strand_id
1 'polypeptide(L)'
;MALAPLTAAEMEASLHIWLDTEFTFFKVEELAVELQPLARDEQDFILGWIRRIASTHITLAWQFGRRAPALLPHMELRLLEAWALHTCDVFDRTGLQNALRVMEQVDSFDVVQHKNDAAGALFEEISPVLGNFVCGLSGRRLRIEEGDAAWTDGERIVLPPLIAALPDQDDNFLLAKVMVALLWAQTRFGTLRIDLVAVTAHYPDPERALNHLYALEILRLSAQIKRELPGLHREMTRLRSLLDAPLSPAWHVLEARLAASDATVADSLALLDLAYAEAGCPHFSDQGCLRPDAIAAARAARIDKEKARLRIKLAELLAEQQATQSETPPAPEPASEFDVTPRDENGRLDFEITLDDAPIAP
;
A
#
# COMPACT_ATOMS: atom_id res chain seq x y z
N MET A 1 7.99 42.96 12.00
CA MET A 1 7.56 43.99 11.03
C MET A 1 7.35 43.25 9.72
N ALA A 2 6.15 43.29 9.13
CA ALA A 2 5.94 42.68 7.82
C ALA A 2 6.83 43.39 6.81
N LEU A 3 7.69 42.63 6.13
CA LEU A 3 8.55 43.17 5.07
C LEU A 3 7.68 43.57 3.88
N ALA A 4 8.06 44.62 3.16
CA ALA A 4 7.36 44.99 1.93
C ALA A 4 7.59 43.91 0.85
N PRO A 5 6.59 43.58 0.02
CA PRO A 5 6.77 42.73 -1.15
C PRO A 5 7.89 43.24 -2.06
N LEU A 6 8.62 42.32 -2.69
CA LEU A 6 9.64 42.67 -3.67
C LEU A 6 8.99 43.24 -4.92
N THR A 7 9.73 44.14 -5.55
CA THR A 7 9.44 44.59 -6.91
C THR A 7 9.83 43.52 -7.93
N ALA A 8 9.20 43.54 -9.10
CA ALA A 8 9.58 42.66 -10.21
C ALA A 8 11.07 42.80 -10.56
N ALA A 9 11.63 44.00 -10.53
CA ALA A 9 13.05 44.24 -10.82
C ALA A 9 14.00 43.55 -9.81
N GLU A 10 13.66 43.55 -8.52
CA GLU A 10 14.46 42.87 -7.50
C GLU A 10 14.41 41.34 -7.64
N MET A 11 13.22 40.81 -7.98
CA MET A 11 13.05 39.38 -8.25
C MET A 11 13.74 38.96 -9.53
N GLU A 12 13.60 39.72 -10.61
CA GLU A 12 14.24 39.47 -11.90
C GLU A 12 15.77 39.37 -11.75
N ALA A 13 16.38 40.32 -11.03
CA ALA A 13 17.81 40.30 -10.75
C ALA A 13 18.26 39.01 -10.03
N SER A 14 17.44 38.52 -9.10
CA SER A 14 17.71 37.28 -8.38
C SER A 14 17.52 36.04 -9.27
N LEU A 15 16.46 36.01 -10.07
CA LEU A 15 16.15 34.93 -10.99
C LEU A 15 17.19 34.78 -12.10
N HIS A 16 17.72 35.89 -12.65
CA HIS A 16 18.85 35.85 -13.59
C HIS A 16 20.06 35.14 -12.97
N ILE A 17 20.41 35.45 -11.72
CA ILE A 17 21.56 34.82 -11.06
C ILE A 17 21.36 33.30 -10.91
N TRP A 18 20.13 32.84 -10.68
CA TRP A 18 19.85 31.43 -10.38
C TRP A 18 19.51 30.59 -11.62
N LEU A 19 18.90 31.17 -12.64
CA LEU A 19 18.32 30.45 -13.77
C LEU A 19 19.02 30.71 -15.10
N ASP A 20 19.91 31.71 -15.18
CA ASP A 20 20.66 31.99 -16.39
C ASP A 20 21.88 31.07 -16.55
N THR A 21 22.00 30.47 -17.73
CA THR A 21 23.14 29.66 -18.17
C THR A 21 23.31 29.83 -19.67
N GLU A 22 24.53 29.63 -20.18
CA GLU A 22 24.97 30.00 -21.55
C GLU A 22 24.06 29.52 -22.71
N PHE A 23 23.12 28.61 -22.49
CA PHE A 23 22.26 28.03 -23.52
C PHE A 23 20.77 27.90 -23.14
N THR A 24 20.31 28.59 -22.09
CA THR A 24 18.93 28.48 -21.61
C THR A 24 18.20 29.82 -21.72
N PHE A 25 17.15 29.88 -22.53
CA PHE A 25 16.36 31.11 -22.76
C PHE A 25 15.11 31.15 -21.88
N PHE A 26 15.30 31.16 -20.57
CA PHE A 26 14.19 31.37 -19.63
C PHE A 26 13.82 32.84 -19.57
N LYS A 27 12.53 33.13 -19.68
CA LYS A 27 11.99 34.49 -19.61
C LYS A 27 11.76 34.88 -18.16
N VAL A 28 12.84 35.04 -17.41
CA VAL A 28 12.79 35.32 -15.97
C VAL A 28 12.09 36.65 -15.65
N GLU A 29 12.07 37.58 -16.62
CA GLU A 29 11.32 38.82 -16.57
C GLU A 29 9.79 38.58 -16.53
N GLU A 30 9.28 37.61 -17.29
CA GLU A 30 7.86 37.23 -17.26
C GLU A 30 7.51 36.61 -15.90
N LEU A 31 8.38 35.72 -15.40
CA LEU A 31 8.20 35.08 -14.09
C LEU A 31 8.23 36.11 -12.94
N ALA A 32 9.14 37.08 -12.97
CA ALA A 32 9.19 38.13 -11.96
C ALA A 32 7.91 38.98 -11.92
N VAL A 33 7.31 39.26 -13.08
CA VAL A 33 6.02 39.95 -13.17
C VAL A 33 4.88 39.10 -12.60
N GLU A 34 4.87 37.79 -12.86
CA GLU A 34 3.89 36.84 -12.31
C GLU A 34 3.97 36.73 -10.78
N LEU A 35 5.16 36.87 -10.18
CA LEU A 35 5.38 36.79 -8.73
C LEU A 35 5.11 38.11 -8.00
N GLN A 36 5.16 39.25 -8.70
CA GLN A 36 4.96 40.58 -8.11
C GLN A 36 3.64 40.76 -7.33
N PRO A 37 2.48 40.23 -7.76
CA PRO A 37 1.22 40.41 -7.02
C PRO A 37 1.13 39.57 -5.73
N LEU A 38 2.01 38.60 -5.52
CA LEU A 38 1.99 37.72 -4.35
C LEU A 38 2.38 38.45 -3.07
N ALA A 39 1.93 37.94 -1.92
CA ALA A 39 2.35 38.45 -0.63
C ALA A 39 3.86 38.20 -0.43
N ARG A 40 4.50 39.03 0.41
CA ARG A 40 5.94 38.94 0.66
C ARG A 40 6.40 37.55 1.11
N ASP A 41 5.63 36.90 1.98
CA ASP A 41 5.95 35.56 2.49
C ASP A 41 5.85 34.49 1.39
N GLU A 42 4.89 34.63 0.47
CA GLU A 42 4.72 33.74 -0.70
C GLU A 42 5.85 33.94 -1.72
N GLN A 43 6.25 35.19 -1.97
CA GLN A 43 7.40 35.51 -2.80
C GLN A 43 8.69 34.89 -2.23
N ASP A 44 8.94 35.06 -0.93
CA ASP A 44 10.12 34.50 -0.27
C ASP A 44 10.10 32.96 -0.29
N PHE A 45 8.93 32.35 -0.12
CA PHE A 45 8.78 30.90 -0.23
C PHE A 45 9.14 30.41 -1.65
N ILE A 46 8.52 30.97 -2.69
CA ILE A 46 8.75 30.53 -4.07
C ILE A 46 10.20 30.81 -4.50
N LEU A 47 10.73 32.01 -4.26
CA LEU A 47 12.11 32.35 -4.62
C LEU A 47 13.12 31.50 -3.85
N GLY A 48 12.84 31.20 -2.57
CA GLY A 48 13.64 30.28 -1.77
C GLY A 48 13.72 28.88 -2.39
N TRP A 49 12.60 28.36 -2.87
CA TRP A 49 12.53 27.06 -3.54
C TRP A 49 13.18 27.07 -4.92
N ILE A 50 12.93 28.10 -5.75
CA ILE A 50 13.62 28.27 -7.04
C ILE A 50 15.13 28.24 -6.84
N ARG A 51 15.66 29.01 -5.87
CA ARG A 51 17.09 29.03 -5.56
C ARG A 51 17.63 27.66 -5.15
N ARG A 52 16.91 26.93 -4.30
CA ARG A 52 17.31 25.58 -3.86
C ARG A 52 17.34 24.59 -5.04
N ILE A 53 16.25 24.50 -5.80
CA ILE A 53 16.14 23.57 -6.93
C ILE A 53 17.16 23.93 -8.02
N ALA A 54 17.40 25.22 -8.26
CA ALA A 54 18.34 25.69 -9.28
C ALA A 54 19.79 25.27 -8.98
N SER A 55 20.13 25.04 -7.71
CA SER A 55 21.44 24.50 -7.34
C SER A 55 21.67 23.06 -7.83
N THR A 56 20.60 22.33 -8.13
CA THR A 56 20.64 20.97 -8.68
C THR A 56 20.32 20.94 -10.17
N HIS A 57 19.21 21.58 -10.59
CA HIS A 57 18.76 21.57 -11.98
C HIS A 57 17.89 22.79 -12.34
N ILE A 58 18.43 23.70 -13.16
CA ILE A 58 17.78 24.97 -13.55
C ILE A 58 16.40 24.78 -14.22
N THR A 59 16.22 23.75 -15.06
CA THR A 59 14.93 23.52 -15.73
C THR A 59 13.83 23.14 -14.74
N LEU A 60 14.14 22.38 -13.69
CA LEU A 60 13.15 22.04 -12.67
C LEU A 60 12.81 23.28 -11.85
N ALA A 61 13.81 24.09 -11.51
CA ALA A 61 13.58 25.35 -10.79
C ALA A 61 12.69 26.31 -11.57
N TRP A 62 12.91 26.43 -12.88
CA TRP A 62 12.05 27.19 -13.78
C TRP A 62 10.62 26.64 -13.82
N GLN A 63 10.46 25.33 -14.01
CA GLN A 63 9.13 24.71 -14.09
C GLN A 63 8.35 24.78 -12.78
N PHE A 64 9.03 24.69 -11.62
CA PHE A 64 8.45 24.97 -10.32
C PHE A 64 7.99 26.44 -10.23
N GLY A 65 8.87 27.38 -10.56
CA GLY A 65 8.59 28.81 -10.46
C GLY A 65 7.37 29.25 -11.28
N ARG A 66 7.16 28.67 -12.46
CA ARG A 66 5.99 28.96 -13.31
C ARG A 66 4.67 28.38 -12.81
N ARG A 67 4.70 27.30 -12.02
CA ARG A 67 3.49 26.58 -11.59
C ARG A 67 3.08 26.94 -10.16
N ALA A 68 4.05 27.10 -9.27
CA ALA A 68 3.81 27.40 -7.87
C ALA A 68 2.85 28.58 -7.62
N PRO A 69 2.92 29.71 -8.35
CA PRO A 69 2.01 30.85 -8.13
C PRO A 69 0.54 30.50 -8.32
N ALA A 70 0.23 29.69 -9.33
CA ALA A 70 -1.14 29.27 -9.63
C ALA A 70 -1.69 28.25 -8.62
N LEU A 71 -0.80 27.55 -7.92
CA LEU A 71 -1.15 26.54 -6.91
C LEU A 71 -1.39 27.16 -5.52
N LEU A 72 -0.71 28.27 -5.18
CA LEU A 72 -0.83 28.91 -3.86
C LEU A 72 -2.28 29.14 -3.35
N PRO A 73 -3.26 29.55 -4.17
CA PRO A 73 -4.64 29.73 -3.71
C PRO A 73 -5.38 28.44 -3.37
N HIS A 74 -4.81 27.30 -3.73
CA HIS A 74 -5.48 26.01 -3.85
C HIS A 74 -4.74 24.88 -3.12
N MET A 75 -3.45 25.05 -2.87
CA MET A 75 -2.53 24.09 -2.28
C MET A 75 -1.78 24.76 -1.12
N GLU A 76 -1.84 24.16 0.06
CA GLU A 76 -1.10 24.68 1.22
C GLU A 76 0.42 24.62 0.99
N LEU A 77 1.15 25.55 1.61
CA LEU A 77 2.61 25.67 1.45
C LEU A 77 3.36 24.38 1.76
N ARG A 78 2.91 23.60 2.75
CA ARG A 78 3.52 22.31 3.10
C ARG A 78 3.39 21.29 1.97
N LEU A 79 2.26 21.27 1.27
CA LEU A 79 2.03 20.37 0.15
C LEU A 79 2.85 20.80 -1.08
N LEU A 80 2.93 22.12 -1.31
CA LEU A 80 3.77 22.69 -2.36
C LEU A 80 5.26 22.41 -2.14
N GLU A 81 5.71 22.42 -0.88
CA GLU A 81 7.05 22.00 -0.44
C GLU A 81 7.27 20.49 -0.64
N ALA A 82 6.32 19.64 -0.23
CA ALA A 82 6.41 18.20 -0.44
C ALA A 82 6.46 17.84 -1.93
N TRP A 83 5.68 18.53 -2.76
CA TRP A 83 5.72 18.38 -4.22
C TRP A 83 7.09 18.79 -4.81
N ALA A 84 7.68 19.90 -4.34
CA ALA A 84 9.01 20.32 -4.76
C ALA A 84 10.08 19.28 -4.39
N LEU A 85 10.05 18.78 -3.15
CA LEU A 85 10.96 17.74 -2.66
C LEU A 85 10.81 16.43 -3.44
N HIS A 86 9.58 15.93 -3.58
CA HIS A 86 9.30 14.71 -4.32
C HIS A 86 9.80 14.79 -5.76
N THR A 87 9.65 15.95 -6.41
CA THR A 87 10.14 16.14 -7.77
C THR A 87 11.67 16.06 -7.84
N CYS A 88 12.39 16.62 -6.87
CA CYS A 88 13.84 16.49 -6.75
C CYS A 88 14.26 15.03 -6.52
N ASP A 89 13.56 14.30 -5.66
CA ASP A 89 13.85 12.88 -5.41
C ASP A 89 13.64 12.00 -6.66
N VAL A 90 12.56 12.27 -7.42
CA VAL A 90 12.29 11.57 -8.69
C VAL A 90 13.37 11.89 -9.72
N PHE A 91 13.85 13.13 -9.77
CA PHE A 91 14.97 13.52 -10.62
C PHE A 91 16.24 12.73 -10.27
N ASP A 92 16.61 12.69 -8.99
CA ASP A 92 17.81 12.00 -8.52
C ASP A 92 17.76 10.50 -8.77
N ARG A 93 16.58 9.88 -8.64
CA ARG A 93 16.40 8.43 -8.81
C ARG A 93 16.20 7.98 -10.25
N THR A 94 15.50 8.77 -11.05
CA THR A 94 14.94 8.31 -12.34
C THR A 94 15.14 9.27 -13.51
N GLY A 95 15.77 10.43 -13.28
CA GLY A 95 16.15 11.39 -14.31
C GLY A 95 15.09 12.42 -14.68
N LEU A 96 15.50 13.40 -15.50
CA LEU A 96 14.76 14.63 -15.81
C LEU A 96 13.36 14.40 -16.39
N GLN A 97 13.21 13.45 -17.32
CA GLN A 97 11.93 13.26 -18.03
C GLN A 97 10.80 12.82 -17.10
N ASN A 98 11.10 12.01 -16.08
CA ASN A 98 10.09 11.59 -15.10
C ASN A 98 9.77 12.72 -14.13
N ALA A 99 10.77 13.48 -13.68
CA ALA A 99 10.58 14.65 -12.83
C ALA A 99 9.72 15.73 -13.52
N LEU A 100 9.95 16.01 -14.81
CA LEU A 100 9.13 16.94 -15.58
C LEU A 100 7.67 16.47 -15.68
N ARG A 101 7.44 15.17 -15.84
CA ARG A 101 6.08 14.61 -15.86
C ARG A 101 5.37 14.80 -14.51
N VAL A 102 6.07 14.63 -13.39
CA VAL A 102 5.54 14.94 -12.05
C VAL A 102 5.19 16.42 -11.92
N MET A 103 6.01 17.31 -12.47
CA MET A 103 5.69 18.75 -12.50
C MET A 103 4.47 19.07 -13.37
N GLU A 104 4.25 18.37 -14.48
CA GLU A 104 3.06 18.56 -15.33
C GLU A 104 1.78 18.01 -14.68
N GLN A 105 1.87 16.92 -13.92
CA GLN A 105 0.70 16.33 -13.26
C GLN A 105 0.05 17.25 -12.23
N VAL A 106 0.82 18.14 -11.60
CA VAL A 106 0.28 19.13 -10.66
C VAL A 106 -0.71 20.10 -11.32
N ASP A 107 -0.61 20.29 -12.65
CA ASP A 107 -1.54 21.14 -13.39
C ASP A 107 -2.98 20.56 -13.39
N SER A 108 -3.13 19.28 -13.02
CA SER A 108 -4.41 18.60 -12.82
C SER A 108 -4.87 18.51 -11.36
N PHE A 109 -4.25 19.28 -10.46
CA PHE A 109 -4.55 19.28 -9.04
C PHE A 109 -6.02 19.68 -8.76
N ASP A 110 -6.80 18.74 -8.22
CA ASP A 110 -8.17 18.97 -7.80
C ASP A 110 -8.22 19.27 -6.29
N VAL A 111 -8.50 20.53 -5.95
CA VAL A 111 -8.63 21.02 -4.56
C VAL A 111 -9.65 20.23 -3.75
N VAL A 112 -10.70 19.71 -4.37
CA VAL A 112 -11.72 18.92 -3.66
C VAL A 112 -11.16 17.55 -3.30
N GLN A 113 -10.37 16.94 -4.18
CA GLN A 113 -9.73 15.65 -3.92
C GLN A 113 -8.55 15.74 -2.95
N HIS A 114 -7.81 16.86 -3.00
CA HIS A 114 -6.58 17.07 -2.24
C HIS A 114 -6.76 18.02 -1.04
N LYS A 115 -8.00 18.28 -0.63
CA LYS A 115 -8.36 19.26 0.41
C LYS A 115 -7.57 19.09 1.71
N ASN A 116 -7.20 17.85 2.03
CA ASN A 116 -6.62 17.46 3.31
C ASN A 116 -5.15 17.05 3.20
N ASP A 117 -4.53 17.16 2.02
CA ASP A 117 -3.20 16.63 1.74
C ASP A 117 -2.12 17.19 2.67
N ALA A 118 -2.26 18.44 3.12
CA ALA A 118 -1.33 19.07 4.04
C ALA A 118 -1.37 18.48 5.46
N ALA A 119 -2.51 17.88 5.82
CA ALA A 119 -2.69 17.07 7.02
C ALA A 119 -2.47 15.58 6.73
N GLY A 120 -2.02 15.21 5.53
CA GLY A 120 -1.87 13.82 5.14
C GLY A 120 -0.74 13.10 5.90
N ALA A 121 -0.94 11.81 6.08
CA ALA A 121 0.05 10.89 6.61
C ALA A 121 0.94 10.40 5.46
N LEU A 122 2.19 10.87 5.41
CA LEU A 122 3.17 10.49 4.39
C LEU A 122 3.75 9.10 4.67
N PHE A 123 3.88 8.28 3.63
CA PHE A 123 4.41 6.92 3.74
C PHE A 123 5.76 6.86 4.47
N GLU A 124 6.69 7.76 4.13
CA GLU A 124 8.03 7.77 4.71
C GLU A 124 8.02 8.03 6.22
N GLU A 125 7.09 8.85 6.71
CA GLU A 125 6.93 9.17 8.12
C GLU A 125 6.32 8.00 8.90
N ILE A 126 5.29 7.36 8.32
CA ILE A 126 4.47 6.37 9.03
C ILE A 126 5.02 4.94 8.91
N SER A 127 5.74 4.62 7.83
CA SER A 127 6.17 3.25 7.54
C SER A 127 7.06 2.61 8.61
N PRO A 128 7.99 3.31 9.31
CA PRO A 128 8.78 2.68 10.37
C PRO A 128 7.92 2.31 11.59
N VAL A 129 6.97 3.18 11.95
CA VAL A 129 6.06 2.97 13.08
C VAL A 129 5.07 1.85 12.77
N LEU A 130 4.46 1.89 11.58
CA LEU A 130 3.52 0.85 11.14
C LEU A 130 4.21 -0.49 10.92
N GLY A 131 5.48 -0.50 10.49
CA GLY A 131 6.29 -1.72 10.36
C GLY A 131 6.48 -2.44 11.71
N ASN A 132 6.78 -1.69 12.77
CA ASN A 132 6.86 -2.25 14.13
C ASN A 132 5.50 -2.74 14.62
N PHE A 133 4.43 -1.99 14.34
CA PHE A 133 3.07 -2.38 14.69
C PHE A 133 2.66 -3.72 14.05
N VAL A 134 2.85 -3.89 12.74
CA VAL A 134 2.53 -5.15 12.04
C VAL A 134 3.41 -6.30 12.51
N CYS A 135 4.69 -6.03 12.78
CA CYS A 135 5.59 -7.03 13.35
C CYS A 135 5.05 -7.56 14.70
N GLY A 136 4.57 -6.64 15.56
CA GLY A 136 3.92 -6.99 16.82
C GLY A 136 2.65 -7.82 16.66
N LEU A 137 1.83 -7.53 15.63
CA LEU A 137 0.61 -8.29 15.34
C LEU A 137 0.90 -9.69 14.76
N SER A 138 1.90 -9.78 13.90
CA SER A 138 2.15 -10.98 13.09
C SER A 138 3.09 -11.98 13.77
N GLY A 139 3.86 -11.54 14.77
CA GLY A 139 4.97 -12.31 15.34
C GLY A 139 6.13 -12.54 14.33
N ARG A 140 6.03 -11.98 13.13
CA ARG A 140 7.01 -12.02 12.05
C ARG A 140 7.05 -10.68 11.34
N ARG A 141 8.17 -10.37 10.68
CA ARG A 141 8.25 -9.17 9.83
C ARG A 141 7.44 -9.38 8.55
N LEU A 142 6.35 -8.64 8.39
CA LEU A 142 5.72 -8.35 7.11
C LEU A 142 6.32 -7.03 6.60
N ARG A 143 6.76 -7.02 5.35
CA ARG A 143 7.35 -5.81 4.75
C ARG A 143 6.25 -4.81 4.47
N ILE A 144 6.53 -3.53 4.72
CA ILE A 144 5.69 -2.42 4.31
C ILE A 144 6.45 -1.68 3.20
N GLU A 145 5.79 -1.52 2.06
CA GLU A 145 6.35 -0.92 0.85
C GLU A 145 5.40 0.18 0.33
N GLU A 146 5.95 1.16 -0.37
CA GLU A 146 5.17 2.20 -1.04
C GLU A 146 4.65 1.67 -2.38
N GLY A 147 3.45 2.08 -2.76
CA GLY A 147 2.88 1.78 -4.06
C GLY A 147 1.67 2.65 -4.38
N ASP A 148 0.90 2.24 -5.37
CA ASP A 148 -0.20 3.01 -5.94
C ASP A 148 -1.50 2.95 -5.10
N ALA A 149 -1.66 1.92 -4.28
CA ALA A 149 -2.83 1.74 -3.43
C ALA A 149 -2.49 0.89 -2.20
N ALA A 150 -3.44 0.82 -1.26
CA ALA A 150 -3.33 -0.06 -0.12
C ALA A 150 -3.75 -1.50 -0.49
N TRP A 151 -2.84 -2.46 -0.42
CA TRP A 151 -3.13 -3.88 -0.70
C TRP A 151 -2.09 -4.81 -0.08
N THR A 152 -2.36 -6.12 -0.08
CA THR A 152 -1.40 -7.13 0.36
C THR A 152 -1.49 -8.39 -0.50
N ASP A 153 -0.35 -9.06 -0.68
CA ASP A 153 -0.26 -10.40 -1.26
C ASP A 153 -0.05 -11.49 -0.19
N GLY A 154 -0.01 -11.10 1.10
CA GLY A 154 0.22 -11.96 2.25
C GLY A 154 1.69 -12.07 2.68
N GLU A 155 2.63 -11.59 1.87
CA GLU A 155 4.06 -11.51 2.20
C GLU A 155 4.51 -10.06 2.45
N ARG A 156 3.88 -9.10 1.76
CA ARG A 156 4.06 -7.65 1.99
C ARG A 156 2.73 -6.91 2.06
N ILE A 157 2.77 -5.76 2.71
CA ILE A 157 1.73 -4.75 2.72
C ILE A 157 2.25 -3.58 1.88
N VAL A 158 1.45 -3.14 0.92
CA VAL A 158 1.71 -1.96 0.11
C VAL A 158 0.75 -0.87 0.55
N LEU A 159 1.25 0.35 0.71
CA LEU A 159 0.47 1.53 1.08
C LEU A 159 0.67 2.65 0.04
N PRO A 160 -0.34 3.53 -0.16
CA PRO A 160 -0.17 4.71 -0.98
C PRO A 160 0.90 5.66 -0.39
N PRO A 161 1.49 6.55 -1.20
CA PRO A 161 2.48 7.52 -0.73
C PRO A 161 1.90 8.52 0.27
N LEU A 162 0.59 8.77 0.20
CA LEU A 162 -0.12 9.74 1.03
C LEU A 162 -1.50 9.18 1.42
N ILE A 163 -1.86 9.32 2.69
CA ILE A 163 -3.22 9.07 3.20
C ILE A 163 -3.73 10.39 3.79
N ALA A 164 -4.72 10.99 3.13
CA ALA A 164 -5.20 12.33 3.45
C ALA A 164 -6.75 12.42 3.40
N ALA A 165 -7.44 11.47 4.02
CA ALA A 165 -8.91 11.48 4.02
C ALA A 165 -9.49 12.52 5.01
N LEU A 166 -8.75 12.89 6.05
CA LEU A 166 -9.21 13.72 7.17
C LEU A 166 -8.39 15.00 7.30
N PRO A 167 -8.94 16.08 7.88
CA PRO A 167 -8.24 17.36 8.03
C PRO A 167 -7.17 17.37 9.14
N ASP A 168 -6.99 16.25 9.85
CA ASP A 168 -6.07 16.11 10.97
C ASP A 168 -5.05 14.98 10.71
N GLN A 169 -3.78 15.25 11.02
CA GLN A 169 -2.67 14.34 10.72
C GLN A 169 -2.68 13.09 11.60
N ASP A 170 -3.09 13.22 12.87
CA ASP A 170 -3.18 12.07 13.78
C ASP A 170 -4.31 11.12 13.34
N ASP A 171 -5.42 11.68 12.87
CA ASP A 171 -6.54 10.93 12.30
C ASP A 171 -6.17 10.21 10.99
N ASN A 172 -5.40 10.86 10.10
CA ASN A 172 -4.88 10.21 8.89
C ASN A 172 -3.85 9.10 9.21
N PHE A 173 -3.00 9.31 10.21
CA PHE A 173 -2.10 8.27 10.71
C PHE A 173 -2.88 7.08 11.28
N LEU A 174 -3.96 7.36 12.04
CA LEU A 174 -4.83 6.33 12.59
C LEU A 174 -5.58 5.56 11.50
N LEU A 175 -6.04 6.25 10.45
CA LEU A 175 -6.62 5.62 9.27
C LEU A 175 -5.61 4.66 8.60
N ALA A 176 -4.38 5.11 8.38
CA ALA A 176 -3.31 4.25 7.85
C ALA A 176 -3.07 3.02 8.73
N LYS A 177 -3.09 3.18 10.06
CA LYS A 177 -2.95 2.09 11.02
C LYS A 177 -4.11 1.08 10.93
N VAL A 178 -5.34 1.55 10.75
CA VAL A 178 -6.52 0.69 10.56
C VAL A 178 -6.42 -0.06 9.23
N MET A 179 -6.07 0.60 8.13
CA MET A 179 -5.85 -0.02 6.82
C MET A 179 -4.82 -1.15 6.92
N VAL A 180 -3.68 -0.87 7.55
CA VAL A 180 -2.63 -1.87 7.80
C VAL A 180 -3.13 -3.05 8.63
N ALA A 181 -3.94 -2.81 9.67
CA ALA A 181 -4.51 -3.88 10.48
C ALA A 181 -5.51 -4.74 9.68
N LEU A 182 -6.31 -4.14 8.79
CA LEU A 182 -7.22 -4.87 7.91
C LEU A 182 -6.45 -5.72 6.89
N LEU A 183 -5.40 -5.18 6.27
CA LEU A 183 -4.53 -5.93 5.35
C LEU A 183 -3.81 -7.10 6.05
N TRP A 184 -3.30 -6.87 7.27
CA TRP A 184 -2.79 -7.95 8.11
C TRP A 184 -3.87 -9.00 8.40
N ALA A 185 -5.08 -8.57 8.75
CA ALA A 185 -6.20 -9.45 9.08
C ALA A 185 -6.58 -10.36 7.89
N GLN A 186 -6.49 -9.87 6.65
CA GLN A 186 -6.69 -10.70 5.45
C GLN A 186 -5.74 -11.90 5.40
N THR A 187 -4.48 -11.68 5.80
CA THR A 187 -3.46 -12.73 5.88
C THR A 187 -3.77 -13.70 7.04
N ARG A 188 -4.11 -13.16 8.21
CA ARG A 188 -4.31 -13.93 9.45
C ARG A 188 -5.58 -14.76 9.46
N PHE A 189 -6.66 -14.27 8.85
CA PHE A 189 -8.00 -14.84 8.90
C PHE A 189 -8.49 -15.40 7.56
N GLY A 190 -7.56 -15.72 6.65
CA GLY A 190 -7.81 -16.65 5.55
C GLY A 190 -8.37 -16.07 4.26
N THR A 191 -8.58 -14.75 4.16
CA THR A 191 -9.04 -14.08 2.93
C THR A 191 -8.15 -14.45 1.75
N LEU A 192 -6.84 -14.37 1.96
CA LEU A 192 -5.83 -14.64 0.93
C LEU A 192 -5.59 -16.13 0.66
N ARG A 193 -6.44 -17.04 1.14
CA ARG A 193 -6.37 -18.49 0.87
C ARG A 193 -7.35 -18.94 -0.21
N ILE A 194 -8.30 -18.10 -0.58
CA ILE A 194 -9.30 -18.39 -1.62
C ILE A 194 -8.69 -18.20 -3.00
N ASP A 195 -9.09 -19.03 -3.97
CA ASP A 195 -8.92 -18.71 -5.39
C ASP A 195 -9.95 -17.66 -5.83
N LEU A 196 -9.59 -16.38 -5.65
CA LEU A 196 -10.49 -15.26 -5.91
C LEU A 196 -10.93 -15.22 -7.37
N VAL A 197 -10.02 -15.52 -8.30
CA VAL A 197 -10.31 -15.53 -9.75
C VAL A 197 -11.35 -16.59 -10.06
N ALA A 198 -11.15 -17.82 -9.58
CA ALA A 198 -12.11 -18.90 -9.78
C ALA A 198 -13.48 -18.56 -9.17
N VAL A 199 -13.52 -18.01 -7.94
CA VAL A 199 -14.79 -17.61 -7.32
C VAL A 199 -15.52 -16.56 -8.15
N THR A 200 -14.84 -15.46 -8.53
CA THR A 200 -15.48 -14.35 -9.23
C THR A 200 -15.89 -14.67 -10.66
N ALA A 201 -15.25 -15.66 -11.30
CA ALA A 201 -15.58 -16.09 -12.66
C ALA A 201 -16.99 -16.72 -12.78
N HIS A 202 -17.63 -17.10 -11.66
CA HIS A 202 -19.00 -17.60 -11.65
C HIS A 202 -20.05 -16.50 -11.83
N TYR A 203 -19.66 -15.22 -11.73
CA TYR A 203 -20.57 -14.09 -11.80
C TYR A 203 -20.51 -13.39 -13.16
N PRO A 204 -21.63 -12.78 -13.61
CA PRO A 204 -21.67 -12.05 -14.89
C PRO A 204 -20.64 -10.91 -14.99
N ASP A 205 -20.36 -10.26 -13.86
CA ASP A 205 -19.34 -9.22 -13.71
C ASP A 205 -18.38 -9.64 -12.57
N PRO A 206 -17.20 -10.19 -12.91
CA PRO A 206 -16.21 -10.65 -11.93
C PRO A 206 -15.63 -9.53 -11.07
N GLU A 207 -15.42 -8.33 -11.62
CA GLU A 207 -14.88 -7.20 -10.84
C GLU A 207 -15.89 -6.72 -9.81
N ARG A 208 -17.17 -6.64 -10.19
CA ARG A 208 -18.25 -6.38 -9.25
C ARG A 208 -18.31 -7.45 -8.17
N ALA A 209 -18.18 -8.73 -8.52
CA ALA A 209 -18.19 -9.81 -7.54
C ALA A 209 -17.01 -9.71 -6.57
N LEU A 210 -15.82 -9.36 -7.06
CA LEU A 210 -14.65 -9.12 -6.23
C LEU A 210 -14.88 -7.98 -5.23
N ASN A 211 -15.48 -6.87 -5.67
CA ASN A 211 -15.80 -5.74 -4.82
C ASN A 211 -16.80 -6.11 -3.70
N HIS A 212 -17.85 -6.88 -4.04
CA HIS A 212 -18.84 -7.34 -3.06
C HIS A 212 -18.23 -8.35 -2.08
N LEU A 213 -17.42 -9.28 -2.56
CA LEU A 213 -16.70 -10.21 -1.70
C LEU A 213 -15.76 -9.45 -0.76
N TYR A 214 -15.07 -8.44 -1.26
CA TYR A 214 -14.17 -7.68 -0.42
C TYR A 214 -14.90 -6.87 0.65
N ALA A 215 -16.05 -6.28 0.32
CA ALA A 215 -16.91 -5.62 1.29
C ALA A 215 -17.37 -6.58 2.41
N LEU A 216 -17.79 -7.80 2.07
CA LEU A 216 -18.10 -8.85 3.06
C LEU A 216 -16.88 -9.17 3.94
N GLU A 217 -15.72 -9.30 3.32
CA GLU A 217 -14.48 -9.54 4.05
C GLU A 217 -14.12 -8.39 4.99
N ILE A 218 -14.32 -7.13 4.60
CA ILE A 218 -14.12 -6.01 5.52
C ILE A 218 -15.05 -6.11 6.74
N LEU A 219 -16.33 -6.48 6.56
CA LEU A 219 -17.25 -6.67 7.69
C LEU A 219 -16.78 -7.80 8.62
N ARG A 220 -16.43 -8.95 8.05
CA ARG A 220 -15.93 -10.11 8.82
C ARG A 220 -14.62 -9.78 9.56
N LEU A 221 -13.66 -9.17 8.87
CA LEU A 221 -12.37 -8.80 9.45
C LEU A 221 -12.50 -7.69 10.49
N SER A 222 -13.42 -6.75 10.30
CA SER A 222 -13.75 -5.74 11.31
C SER A 222 -14.23 -6.41 12.61
N ALA A 223 -15.08 -7.44 12.52
CA ALA A 223 -15.52 -8.21 13.68
C ALA A 223 -14.38 -9.01 14.34
N GLN A 224 -13.42 -9.52 13.57
CA GLN A 224 -12.20 -10.14 14.12
C GLN A 224 -11.31 -9.11 14.84
N ILE A 225 -11.10 -7.94 14.24
CA ILE A 225 -10.36 -6.82 14.87
C ILE A 225 -11.05 -6.36 16.15
N LYS A 226 -12.39 -6.33 16.20
CA LYS A 226 -13.13 -6.01 17.43
C LYS A 226 -12.75 -6.89 18.61
N ARG A 227 -12.49 -8.18 18.35
CA ARG A 227 -12.14 -9.17 19.36
C ARG A 227 -10.67 -9.11 19.75
N GLU A 228 -9.79 -9.08 18.77
CA GLU A 228 -8.33 -9.12 18.98
C GLU A 228 -7.77 -7.77 19.44
N LEU A 229 -8.33 -6.67 18.92
CA LEU A 229 -7.83 -5.30 19.07
C LEU A 229 -8.98 -4.33 19.36
N PRO A 230 -9.72 -4.48 20.49
CA PRO A 230 -10.91 -3.69 20.78
C PRO A 230 -10.64 -2.18 20.84
N GLY A 231 -9.43 -1.78 21.26
CA GLY A 231 -8.99 -0.39 21.22
C GLY A 231 -8.95 0.18 19.80
N LEU A 232 -8.32 -0.55 18.87
CA LEU A 232 -8.24 -0.15 17.47
C LEU A 232 -9.61 -0.16 16.78
N HIS A 233 -10.48 -1.12 17.13
CA HIS A 233 -11.82 -1.17 16.59
C HIS A 233 -12.66 0.05 16.96
N ARG A 234 -12.52 0.59 18.18
CA ARG A 234 -13.21 1.82 18.58
C ARG A 234 -12.79 3.00 17.70
N GLU A 235 -11.50 3.12 17.45
CA GLU A 235 -10.97 4.15 16.55
C GLU A 235 -11.43 3.96 15.11
N MET A 236 -11.38 2.73 14.57
CA MET A 236 -11.92 2.39 13.26
C MET A 236 -13.39 2.80 13.14
N THR A 237 -14.21 2.51 14.14
CA THR A 237 -15.64 2.88 14.14
C THR A 237 -15.82 4.40 14.16
N ARG A 238 -15.00 5.12 14.93
CA ARG A 238 -15.00 6.59 14.96
C ARG A 238 -14.65 7.16 13.59
N LEU A 239 -13.57 6.69 12.95
CA LEU A 239 -13.15 7.17 11.63
C LEU A 239 -14.21 6.90 10.56
N ARG A 240 -14.78 5.68 10.52
CA ARG A 240 -15.86 5.35 9.58
C ARG A 240 -17.09 6.23 9.77
N SER A 241 -17.43 6.63 10.99
CA SER A 241 -18.55 7.55 11.24
C SER A 241 -18.32 8.97 10.70
N LEU A 242 -17.06 9.36 10.46
CA LEU A 242 -16.69 10.64 9.87
C LEU A 242 -16.62 10.59 8.33
N LEU A 243 -16.23 9.44 7.78
CA LEU A 243 -15.87 9.31 6.35
C LEU A 243 -16.90 8.56 5.52
N ASP A 244 -17.56 7.55 6.11
CA ASP A 244 -18.30 6.55 5.35
C ASP A 244 -19.81 6.78 5.42
N ALA A 245 -20.51 6.41 4.35
CA ALA A 245 -21.96 6.35 4.37
C ALA A 245 -22.45 5.22 5.30
N PRO A 246 -23.61 5.38 5.96
CA PRO A 246 -24.18 4.31 6.77
C PRO A 246 -24.51 3.09 5.89
N LEU A 247 -24.34 1.89 6.47
CA LEU A 247 -24.70 0.66 5.79
C LEU A 247 -26.21 0.62 5.51
N SER A 248 -26.58 0.09 4.35
CA SER A 248 -27.98 -0.19 4.05
C SER A 248 -28.51 -1.32 4.96
N PRO A 249 -29.84 -1.43 5.15
CA PRO A 249 -30.43 -2.50 5.96
C PRO A 249 -30.03 -3.92 5.52
N ALA A 250 -29.90 -4.16 4.21
CA ALA A 250 -29.47 -5.46 3.69
C ALA A 250 -28.05 -5.81 4.14
N TRP A 251 -27.13 -4.85 4.04
CA TRP A 251 -25.74 -5.04 4.44
C TRP A 251 -25.56 -5.16 5.97
N HIS A 252 -26.42 -4.53 6.78
CA HIS A 252 -26.44 -4.77 8.23
C HIS A 252 -26.82 -6.21 8.60
N VAL A 253 -27.72 -6.86 7.83
CA VAL A 253 -28.03 -8.28 8.04
C VAL A 253 -26.83 -9.17 7.73
N LEU A 254 -26.09 -8.85 6.66
CA LEU A 254 -24.85 -9.55 6.30
C LEU A 254 -23.75 -9.35 7.36
N GLU A 255 -23.57 -8.11 7.84
CA GLU A 255 -22.67 -7.78 8.94
C GLU A 255 -22.97 -8.59 10.20
N ALA A 256 -24.24 -8.67 10.61
CA ALA A 256 -24.65 -9.41 11.80
C ALA A 256 -24.30 -10.91 11.70
N ARG A 257 -24.41 -11.52 10.51
CA ARG A 257 -24.03 -12.92 10.27
C ARG A 257 -22.51 -13.09 10.34
N LEU A 258 -21.75 -12.18 9.73
CA LEU A 258 -20.29 -12.23 9.71
C LEU A 258 -19.63 -11.84 11.03
N ALA A 259 -20.39 -11.26 11.95
CA ALA A 259 -19.91 -10.91 13.29
C ALA A 259 -19.72 -12.12 14.21
N ALA A 260 -20.22 -13.31 13.85
CA ALA A 260 -20.05 -14.54 14.62
C ALA A 260 -18.56 -14.81 14.95
N SER A 261 -18.29 -15.40 16.12
CA SER A 261 -16.93 -15.61 16.60
C SER A 261 -16.13 -16.60 15.76
N ASP A 262 -16.83 -17.58 15.20
CA ASP A 262 -16.33 -18.64 14.33
C ASP A 262 -16.47 -18.32 12.84
N ALA A 263 -16.95 -17.12 12.48
CA ALA A 263 -17.10 -16.71 11.08
C ALA A 263 -15.76 -16.79 10.34
N THR A 264 -15.76 -17.61 9.29
CA THR A 264 -14.64 -17.88 8.41
C THR A 264 -14.85 -17.21 7.05
N VAL A 265 -13.84 -17.32 6.20
CA VAL A 265 -13.92 -16.87 4.83
C VAL A 265 -14.99 -17.62 4.01
N ALA A 266 -15.34 -18.85 4.40
CA ALA A 266 -16.39 -19.63 3.77
C ALA A 266 -17.78 -19.01 4.02
N ASP A 267 -17.99 -18.36 5.16
CA ASP A 267 -19.25 -17.66 5.46
C ASP A 267 -19.42 -16.42 4.58
N SER A 268 -18.34 -15.70 4.29
CA SER A 268 -18.35 -14.61 3.31
C SER A 268 -18.67 -15.11 1.91
N LEU A 269 -18.09 -16.24 1.50
CA LEU A 269 -18.41 -16.86 0.20
C LEU A 269 -19.87 -17.30 0.12
N ALA A 270 -20.41 -17.92 1.18
CA ALA A 270 -21.81 -18.34 1.24
C ALA A 270 -22.80 -17.16 1.22
N LEU A 271 -22.34 -15.95 1.53
CA LEU A 271 -23.12 -14.72 1.49
C LEU A 271 -22.95 -13.93 0.19
N LEU A 272 -22.02 -14.32 -0.69
CA LEU A 272 -21.66 -13.54 -1.87
C LEU A 272 -22.83 -13.36 -2.84
N ASP A 273 -23.64 -14.41 -3.06
CA ASP A 273 -24.83 -14.32 -3.93
C ASP A 273 -25.85 -13.30 -3.41
N LEU A 274 -26.08 -13.27 -2.10
CA LEU A 274 -27.00 -12.33 -1.46
C LEU A 274 -26.45 -10.90 -1.56
N ALA A 275 -25.15 -10.72 -1.32
CA ALA A 275 -24.51 -9.41 -1.47
C ALA A 275 -24.56 -8.93 -2.93
N TYR A 276 -24.25 -9.80 -3.90
CA TYR A 276 -24.20 -9.45 -5.32
C TYR A 276 -25.57 -9.08 -5.91
N ALA A 277 -26.65 -9.57 -5.31
CA ALA A 277 -28.01 -9.17 -5.67
C ALA A 277 -28.33 -7.72 -5.28
N GLU A 278 -27.61 -7.14 -4.31
CA GLU A 278 -27.77 -5.75 -3.93
C GLU A 278 -27.19 -4.81 -5.00
N ALA A 279 -27.94 -3.74 -5.29
CA ALA A 279 -27.51 -2.75 -6.28
C ALA A 279 -26.31 -1.92 -5.80
N GLY A 280 -26.22 -1.68 -4.48
CA GLY A 280 -25.15 -0.92 -3.85
C GLY A 280 -24.17 -1.83 -3.10
N CYS A 281 -22.88 -1.61 -3.32
CA CYS A 281 -21.80 -2.17 -2.51
C CYS A 281 -21.26 -1.07 -1.59
N PRO A 282 -21.16 -1.30 -0.26
CA PRO A 282 -20.49 -0.36 0.61
C PRO A 282 -19.01 -0.29 0.25
N HIS A 283 -18.45 0.89 0.40
CA HIS A 283 -17.02 1.15 0.28
C HIS A 283 -16.60 1.90 1.54
N PHE A 284 -15.59 1.37 2.23
CA PHE A 284 -15.08 1.95 3.47
C PHE A 284 -13.80 2.72 3.18
N SER A 285 -13.61 3.87 3.82
CA SER A 285 -12.40 4.68 3.68
C SER A 285 -11.11 3.97 4.13
N ASP A 286 -11.22 2.96 4.99
CA ASP A 286 -10.11 2.11 5.43
C ASP A 286 -9.93 0.84 4.57
N GLN A 287 -10.73 0.68 3.52
CA GLN A 287 -10.66 -0.42 2.57
C GLN A 287 -9.51 -0.20 1.58
N GLY A 288 -8.61 -1.18 1.49
CA GLY A 288 -7.61 -1.22 0.42
C GLY A 288 -8.18 -1.70 -0.91
N CYS A 289 -7.45 -2.56 -1.62
CA CYS A 289 -7.96 -3.36 -2.73
C CYS A 289 -7.43 -4.80 -2.69
N LEU A 290 -8.16 -5.72 -3.32
CA LEU A 290 -7.68 -7.08 -3.57
C LEU A 290 -7.03 -7.12 -4.96
N ARG A 291 -5.87 -7.77 -5.06
CA ARG A 291 -5.16 -8.02 -6.32
C ARG A 291 -5.01 -9.52 -6.54
N PRO A 292 -6.02 -10.20 -7.13
CA PRO A 292 -6.05 -11.66 -7.25
C PRO A 292 -4.76 -12.24 -7.86
N ASP A 293 -4.24 -11.64 -8.93
CA ASP A 293 -3.02 -12.09 -9.59
C ASP A 293 -1.78 -12.01 -8.68
N ALA A 294 -1.62 -10.90 -7.95
CA ALA A 294 -0.51 -10.72 -7.02
C ALA A 294 -0.60 -11.71 -5.85
N ILE A 295 -1.82 -11.93 -5.32
CA ILE A 295 -2.08 -12.89 -4.25
C ILE A 295 -1.78 -14.32 -4.73
N ALA A 296 -2.23 -14.69 -5.93
CA ALA A 296 -1.99 -16.00 -6.51
C ALA A 296 -0.50 -16.25 -6.76
N ALA A 297 0.20 -15.27 -7.35
CA ALA A 297 1.64 -15.35 -7.60
C ALA A 297 2.44 -15.49 -6.30
N ALA A 298 2.14 -14.69 -5.28
CA ALA A 298 2.81 -14.78 -3.98
C ALA A 298 2.54 -16.13 -3.28
N ARG A 299 1.30 -16.63 -3.35
CA ARG A 299 0.94 -17.94 -2.80
C ARG A 299 1.71 -19.07 -3.50
N ALA A 300 1.77 -19.06 -4.84
CA ALA A 300 2.52 -20.05 -5.61
C ALA A 300 4.01 -20.03 -5.24
N ALA A 301 4.62 -18.84 -5.23
CA ALA A 301 6.02 -18.67 -4.84
C ALA A 301 6.30 -19.15 -3.41
N ARG A 302 5.36 -18.92 -2.47
CA ARG A 302 5.48 -19.43 -1.09
C ARG A 302 5.43 -20.96 -1.05
N ILE A 303 4.48 -21.58 -1.75
CA ILE A 303 4.36 -23.04 -1.82
C ILE A 303 5.64 -23.65 -2.37
N ASP A 304 6.19 -23.10 -3.45
CA ASP A 304 7.42 -23.62 -4.05
C ASP A 304 8.62 -23.49 -3.10
N LYS A 305 8.73 -22.36 -2.40
CA LYS A 305 9.77 -22.12 -1.40
C LYS A 305 9.65 -23.07 -0.20
N GLU A 306 8.44 -23.31 0.27
CA GLU A 306 8.15 -24.23 1.38
C GLU A 306 8.44 -25.68 0.97
N LYS A 307 8.03 -26.11 -0.23
CA LYS A 307 8.39 -27.42 -0.80
C LYS A 307 9.90 -27.60 -0.91
N ALA A 308 10.63 -26.61 -1.42
CA ALA A 308 12.08 -26.68 -1.53
C ALA A 308 12.76 -26.80 -0.16
N ARG A 309 12.32 -26.01 0.83
CA ARG A 309 12.83 -26.09 2.21
C ARG A 309 12.54 -27.44 2.86
N LEU A 310 11.34 -27.98 2.65
CA LEU A 310 10.97 -29.28 3.17
C LEU A 310 11.87 -30.38 2.60
N ARG A 311 12.10 -30.38 1.27
CA ARG A 311 13.02 -31.31 0.60
C ARG A 311 14.43 -31.27 1.18
N ILE A 312 14.98 -30.07 1.40
CA ILE A 312 16.31 -29.90 2.01
C ILE A 312 16.32 -30.50 3.43
N LYS A 313 15.31 -30.20 4.25
CA LYS A 313 15.23 -30.70 5.63
C LYS A 313 15.06 -32.22 5.71
N LEU A 314 14.30 -32.82 4.79
CA LEU A 314 14.17 -34.27 4.70
C LEU A 314 15.49 -34.93 4.30
N ALA A 315 16.23 -34.35 3.35
CA ALA A 315 17.55 -34.84 2.96
C ALA A 315 18.56 -34.76 4.12
N GLU A 316 18.54 -33.67 4.91
CA GLU A 316 19.36 -33.54 6.12
C GLU A 316 19.01 -34.62 7.16
N LEU A 317 17.72 -34.84 7.44
CA LEU A 317 17.27 -35.86 8.38
C LEU A 317 17.67 -37.28 7.97
N LEU A 318 17.64 -37.58 6.66
CA LEU A 318 18.07 -38.88 6.14
C LEU A 318 19.58 -39.07 6.25
N ALA A 319 20.37 -38.03 5.96
CA ALA A 319 21.82 -38.07 6.16
C ALA A 319 22.17 -38.30 7.65
N GLU A 320 21.43 -37.68 8.57
CA GLU A 320 21.58 -37.90 10.01
C GLU A 320 21.19 -39.32 10.43
N GLN A 321 20.11 -39.88 9.88
CA GLN A 321 19.71 -41.27 10.14
C GLN A 321 20.72 -42.28 9.59
N GLN A 322 21.22 -42.08 8.36
CA GLN A 322 22.25 -42.93 7.77
C GLN A 322 23.56 -42.84 8.56
N ALA A 323 23.95 -41.65 9.02
CA ALA A 323 25.13 -41.47 9.88
C ALA A 323 24.95 -42.16 11.24
N THR A 324 23.74 -42.18 11.80
CA THR A 324 23.41 -42.87 13.06
C THR A 324 23.34 -44.39 12.90
N GLN A 325 22.97 -44.88 11.71
CA GLN A 325 22.94 -46.31 11.37
C GLN A 325 24.31 -46.84 10.91
N SER A 326 25.25 -45.96 10.55
CA SER A 326 26.60 -46.30 10.07
C SER A 326 27.65 -46.50 11.18
N GLU A 327 27.33 -47.26 12.24
CA GLU A 327 28.36 -47.99 13.01
C GLU A 327 28.82 -49.27 12.27
N THR A 328 28.34 -49.51 11.05
CA THR A 328 28.87 -50.51 10.10
C THR A 328 28.97 -49.87 8.72
N PRO A 329 30.12 -49.93 8.01
CA PRO A 329 30.35 -49.09 6.83
C PRO A 329 29.56 -49.59 5.61
N PRO A 330 28.80 -48.74 4.87
CA PRO A 330 28.13 -49.15 3.65
C PRO A 330 28.91 -48.80 2.37
N ALA A 331 28.64 -49.60 1.33
CA ALA A 331 29.07 -49.43 -0.05
C ALA A 331 28.29 -48.28 -0.74
N PRO A 332 28.80 -47.70 -1.84
CA PRO A 332 28.17 -46.53 -2.47
C PRO A 332 26.92 -46.94 -3.25
N GLU A 333 25.77 -46.34 -2.92
CA GLU A 333 24.50 -46.48 -3.66
C GLU A 333 24.06 -45.15 -4.32
N PRO A 334 23.23 -45.22 -5.38
CA PRO A 334 22.92 -44.07 -6.23
C PRO A 334 21.94 -43.09 -5.56
N ALA A 335 21.85 -41.88 -6.14
CA ALA A 335 20.99 -40.81 -5.65
C ALA A 335 19.52 -41.22 -5.66
N SER A 336 18.91 -41.20 -4.48
CA SER A 336 17.53 -41.62 -4.20
C SER A 336 16.50 -40.55 -4.60
N GLU A 337 15.37 -40.97 -5.19
CA GLU A 337 14.32 -40.08 -5.70
C GLU A 337 13.13 -40.00 -4.73
N PHE A 338 12.68 -38.78 -4.43
CA PHE A 338 11.54 -38.54 -3.54
C PHE A 338 10.29 -38.24 -4.35
N ASP A 339 9.23 -39.00 -4.07
CA ASP A 339 7.89 -38.69 -4.54
C ASP A 339 6.93 -38.48 -3.37
N VAL A 340 5.99 -37.54 -3.52
CA VAL A 340 5.02 -37.19 -2.48
C VAL A 340 3.64 -37.26 -3.09
N THR A 341 2.87 -38.27 -2.68
CA THR A 341 1.49 -38.42 -3.13
C THR A 341 0.54 -37.99 -2.01
N PRO A 342 -0.29 -36.95 -2.23
CA PRO A 342 -1.32 -36.58 -1.26
C PRO A 342 -2.46 -37.60 -1.32
N ARG A 343 -2.86 -38.15 -0.17
CA ARG A 343 -4.09 -38.93 -0.04
C ARG A 343 -5.09 -38.19 0.84
N ASP A 344 -6.30 -38.03 0.32
CA ASP A 344 -7.43 -37.50 1.08
C ASP A 344 -8.33 -38.68 1.46
N GLU A 345 -8.13 -39.20 2.66
CA GLU A 345 -9.05 -40.16 3.29
C GLU A 345 -9.62 -39.52 4.56
N ASN A 346 -10.95 -39.42 4.61
CA ASN A 346 -11.71 -38.92 5.78
C ASN A 346 -11.45 -37.46 6.18
N GLY A 347 -11.04 -36.58 5.25
CA GLY A 347 -10.91 -35.13 5.50
C GLY A 347 -9.71 -34.75 6.36
N ARG A 348 -8.75 -35.66 6.53
CA ARG A 348 -7.39 -35.37 7.01
C ARG A 348 -6.44 -35.49 5.82
N LEU A 349 -5.69 -34.42 5.56
CA LEU A 349 -4.58 -34.43 4.61
C LEU A 349 -3.44 -35.25 5.22
N ASP A 350 -3.34 -36.51 4.84
CA ASP A 350 -2.21 -37.37 5.15
C ASP A 350 -1.25 -37.40 3.94
N PHE A 351 0.04 -37.32 4.22
CA PHE A 351 1.10 -37.35 3.20
C PHE A 351 1.80 -38.70 3.26
N GLU A 352 1.78 -39.45 2.16
CA GLU A 352 2.65 -40.62 1.99
C GLU A 352 3.92 -40.15 1.28
N ILE A 353 5.03 -40.16 2.02
CA ILE A 353 6.36 -39.83 1.51
C ILE A 353 7.06 -41.14 1.19
N THR A 354 7.42 -41.34 -0.08
CA THR A 354 8.14 -42.53 -0.52
C THR A 354 9.54 -42.15 -0.98
N LEU A 355 10.51 -43.00 -0.66
CA LEU A 355 11.89 -42.96 -1.16
C LEU A 355 12.15 -44.25 -1.91
N ASP A 356 12.43 -44.16 -3.21
CA ASP A 356 12.64 -45.30 -4.10
C ASP A 356 11.53 -46.38 -3.97
N ASP A 357 10.27 -45.94 -4.02
CA ASP A 357 9.05 -46.75 -3.84
C ASP A 357 8.87 -47.41 -2.45
N ALA A 358 9.72 -47.10 -1.47
CA ALA A 358 9.54 -47.54 -0.08
C ALA A 358 8.88 -46.44 0.78
N PRO A 359 7.85 -46.76 1.57
CA PRO A 359 7.17 -45.78 2.42
C PRO A 359 8.07 -45.37 3.60
N ILE A 360 8.23 -44.06 3.79
CA ILE A 360 8.86 -43.47 4.97
C ILE A 360 7.75 -43.15 5.97
N ALA A 361 7.80 -43.74 7.15
CA ALA A 361 6.90 -43.37 8.24
C ALA A 361 7.20 -41.93 8.71
N PRO A 362 6.17 -41.11 8.99
CA PRO A 362 6.30 -39.69 9.29
C PRO A 362 7.12 -39.39 10.55
#